data_AF-H9GLJ9-F1
#
_entry.id   AF-H9GLJ9-F1
#
_cell.length_a   1.000
_cell.length_b   1.000
_cell.length_c   1.000
_cell.angle_alpha   90.00
_cell.angle_beta   90.00
_cell.angle_gamma   90.00
#
_symmetry.space_group_name_H-M   'P 1'
#
loop_
_entity.id
_entity.type
_entity.pdbx_description
1 polymer ?
#
loop_
_entity_poly.entity_id
_entity_poly.type
_entity_poly.pdbx_seq_one_letter_code
_entity_poly.pdbx_strand_id
1 'polypeptide(L)'
;MAANPFSMVSLFMQFYDIYANYLNYIPGIYSKLYDSKDLRLFVAKRIKKNQETLDPNFPRDYIDCFLVQMEKVPYSEYNIKNLQLSILNLILAGSETGSCTLKYGFLFLTKYPEVQAKVHEEIDRVIGHDRVPNTEDRRQMPYTDAVIHEVQRCSDVLPMSVAHMVTCDTEFRGYLIPKGMTVYPILSTVLHDPTMFKSPNVFNPENFLDENGRFKKNDAFVPFSSGRKRNCLGESLARMELFLFFSTILQSFQLKSLVPPEDIDLTPQKSGFTNIPPFCHLSVIPR
;
A
#
# COMPACT_ATOMS: atom_id res chain seq x y z
N MET A 1 8.04 -7.14 -23.76
CA MET A 1 6.64 -7.39 -23.34
C MET A 1 5.90 -6.07 -23.40
N ALA A 2 4.86 -5.96 -24.26
CA ALA A 2 4.09 -4.73 -24.37
C ALA A 2 3.34 -4.48 -23.05
N ALA A 3 3.55 -3.31 -22.44
CA ALA A 3 2.87 -2.92 -21.22
C ALA A 3 1.36 -2.90 -21.47
N ASN A 4 0.57 -3.59 -20.63
CA ASN A 4 -0.88 -3.53 -20.69
C ASN A 4 -1.31 -2.06 -20.41
N PRO A 5 -1.87 -1.32 -21.39
CA PRO A 5 -2.28 0.06 -21.19
C PRO A 5 -3.50 0.18 -20.27
N PHE A 6 -4.14 -0.94 -19.95
CA PHE A 6 -5.32 -1.05 -19.09
C PHE A 6 -4.98 -1.42 -17.64
N SER A 7 -3.71 -1.37 -17.21
CA SER A 7 -3.41 -1.49 -15.78
C SER A 7 -4.06 -0.34 -15.02
N MET A 8 -4.60 -0.61 -13.82
CA MET A 8 -5.31 0.36 -12.97
C MET A 8 -4.51 1.65 -12.71
N VAL A 9 -3.20 1.56 -12.86
CA VAL A 9 -2.22 2.63 -12.59
C VAL A 9 -1.93 3.49 -13.82
N SER A 10 -2.40 3.12 -15.00
CA SER A 10 -2.04 3.85 -16.22
C SER A 10 -2.64 5.26 -16.24
N LEU A 11 -1.96 6.18 -16.92
CA LEU A 11 -2.48 7.52 -17.19
C LEU A 11 -3.85 7.48 -17.91
N PHE A 12 -4.08 6.41 -18.67
CA PHE A 12 -5.34 6.16 -19.38
C PHE A 12 -6.49 5.86 -18.41
N MET A 13 -6.26 5.18 -17.29
CA MET A 13 -7.28 4.98 -16.25
C MET A 13 -7.67 6.28 -15.53
N GLN A 14 -6.73 7.20 -15.30
CA GLN A 14 -7.04 8.51 -14.69
C GLN A 14 -7.80 9.42 -15.66
N PHE A 15 -7.38 9.46 -16.93
CA PHE A 15 -8.18 10.09 -17.99
C PHE A 15 -9.57 9.45 -18.06
N TYR A 16 -9.63 8.12 -17.90
CA TYR A 16 -10.90 7.41 -17.91
C TYR A 16 -11.82 7.83 -16.77
N ASP A 17 -11.35 7.88 -15.52
CA ASP A 17 -12.16 8.28 -14.37
C ASP A 17 -12.64 9.74 -14.45
N ILE A 18 -11.78 10.64 -14.95
CA ILE A 18 -12.12 12.07 -15.12
C ILE A 18 -13.16 12.25 -16.24
N TYR A 19 -13.03 11.51 -17.33
CA TYR A 19 -13.86 11.66 -18.53
C TYR A 19 -14.84 10.50 -18.73
N ALA A 20 -15.15 9.72 -17.69
CA ALA A 20 -15.94 8.49 -17.79
C ALA A 20 -17.29 8.73 -18.48
N ASN A 21 -17.93 9.86 -18.17
CA ASN A 21 -19.19 10.28 -18.77
C ASN A 21 -19.11 10.47 -20.29
N TYR A 22 -17.96 10.89 -20.82
CA TYR A 22 -17.73 11.09 -22.26
C TYR A 22 -17.21 9.82 -22.93
N LEU A 23 -16.38 9.03 -22.24
CA LEU A 23 -15.77 7.82 -22.77
C LEU A 23 -16.76 6.64 -22.87
N ASN A 24 -17.89 6.70 -22.14
CA ASN A 24 -19.01 5.80 -22.31
C ASN A 24 -19.62 5.83 -23.73
N TYR A 25 -19.39 6.91 -24.49
CA TYR A 25 -19.85 7.04 -25.88
C TYR A 25 -18.87 6.45 -26.91
N ILE A 26 -17.69 5.98 -26.49
CA ILE A 26 -16.69 5.37 -27.39
C ILE A 26 -16.74 3.83 -27.26
N PRO A 27 -17.23 3.10 -28.28
CA PRO A 27 -17.36 1.65 -28.21
C PRO A 27 -16.01 0.94 -28.04
N GLY A 28 -15.93 -0.04 -27.14
CA GLY A 28 -14.78 -0.95 -26.98
C GLY A 28 -13.73 -0.58 -25.92
N ILE A 29 -13.70 0.66 -25.45
CA ILE A 29 -12.81 1.09 -24.34
C ILE A 29 -13.34 0.56 -22.99
N TYR A 30 -14.65 0.67 -22.76
CA TYR A 30 -15.31 0.24 -21.52
C TYR A 30 -15.15 -1.26 -21.21
N SER A 31 -15.20 -2.13 -22.24
CA SER A 31 -15.23 -3.59 -22.00
C SER A 31 -13.87 -4.18 -21.63
N LYS A 32 -12.76 -3.54 -22.03
CA LYS A 32 -11.40 -4.04 -21.75
C LYS A 32 -10.82 -3.54 -20.42
N LEU A 33 -11.23 -2.35 -19.97
CA LEU A 33 -10.77 -1.74 -18.71
C LEU A 33 -11.31 -2.45 -17.47
N TYR A 34 -12.51 -3.02 -17.56
CA TYR A 34 -13.21 -3.69 -16.46
C TYR A 34 -13.49 -5.17 -16.72
N ASP A 35 -12.67 -5.85 -17.54
CA ASP A 35 -12.78 -7.30 -17.66
C ASP A 35 -12.20 -8.00 -16.41
N SER A 36 -12.90 -7.78 -15.30
CA SER A 36 -12.71 -8.42 -14.00
C SER A 36 -13.65 -9.61 -13.83
N LYS A 37 -14.23 -10.11 -14.94
CA LYS A 37 -15.23 -11.18 -14.90
C LYS A 37 -14.72 -12.39 -14.15
N ASP A 38 -13.46 -12.78 -14.39
CA ASP A 38 -12.84 -13.91 -13.70
C ASP A 38 -12.73 -13.69 -12.19
N LEU A 39 -12.29 -12.50 -11.76
CA LEU A 39 -12.18 -12.17 -10.34
C LEU A 39 -13.56 -12.09 -9.67
N ARG A 40 -14.56 -11.50 -10.34
CA ARG A 40 -15.94 -11.46 -9.85
C ARG A 40 -16.53 -12.86 -9.72
N LEU A 41 -16.31 -13.72 -10.72
CA LEU A 41 -16.73 -15.11 -10.72
C LEU A 41 -16.03 -15.90 -9.60
N PHE A 42 -14.73 -15.66 -9.38
CA PHE A 42 -13.99 -16.25 -8.27
C PHE A 42 -14.60 -15.87 -6.92
N VAL A 43 -14.83 -14.58 -6.68
CA VAL A 43 -15.44 -14.07 -5.45
C VAL A 43 -16.84 -14.66 -5.26
N ALA A 44 -17.67 -14.69 -6.29
CA ALA A 44 -19.02 -15.27 -6.22
C ALA A 44 -18.98 -16.76 -5.87
N LYS A 45 -18.08 -17.53 -6.50
CA LYS A 45 -17.87 -18.95 -6.18
C LYS A 45 -17.42 -19.15 -4.73
N ARG A 46 -16.53 -18.28 -4.21
CA ARG A 46 -16.08 -18.34 -2.83
C ARG A 46 -17.23 -18.06 -1.85
N ILE A 47 -18.00 -17.00 -2.07
CA ILE A 47 -19.17 -16.67 -1.22
C ILE A 47 -20.15 -17.84 -1.17
N LYS A 48 -20.45 -18.47 -2.32
CA LYS A 48 -21.35 -19.64 -2.35
C LYS A 48 -20.85 -20.78 -1.47
N LYS A 49 -19.55 -21.11 -1.54
CA LYS A 49 -18.94 -22.14 -0.68
C LYS A 49 -19.00 -21.79 0.80
N ASN A 50 -18.80 -20.51 1.14
CA ASN A 50 -18.94 -20.05 2.52
C ASN A 50 -20.38 -20.21 3.02
N GLN A 51 -21.40 -19.87 2.21
CA GLN A 51 -22.81 -20.06 2.54
C GLN A 51 -23.18 -21.53 2.78
N GLU A 52 -22.66 -22.45 1.96
CA GLU A 52 -22.90 -23.89 2.08
C GLU A 52 -22.34 -24.49 3.38
N THR A 53 -21.35 -23.84 3.99
CA THR A 53 -20.59 -24.36 5.14
C THR A 53 -20.59 -23.39 6.32
N LEU A 54 -21.53 -22.44 6.34
CA LEU A 54 -21.59 -21.39 7.36
C LEU A 54 -22.01 -21.98 8.70
N ASP A 55 -21.18 -21.77 9.72
CA ASP A 55 -21.55 -21.95 11.12
C ASP A 55 -21.59 -20.57 11.80
N PRO A 56 -22.78 -20.04 12.16
CA PRO A 56 -22.90 -18.73 12.77
C PRO A 56 -22.16 -18.57 14.12
N ASN A 57 -21.85 -19.68 14.80
CA ASN A 57 -21.13 -19.65 16.06
C ASN A 57 -19.60 -19.62 15.87
N PHE A 58 -19.12 -20.03 14.70
CA PHE A 58 -17.69 -20.15 14.38
C PHE A 58 -17.37 -19.53 13.00
N PRO A 59 -17.53 -18.20 12.84
CA PRO A 59 -17.21 -17.53 11.58
C PRO A 59 -15.70 -17.64 11.28
N ARG A 60 -15.34 -18.12 10.10
CA ARG A 60 -13.95 -18.47 9.75
C ARG A 60 -13.16 -17.34 9.12
N ASP A 61 -13.84 -16.47 8.38
CA ASP A 61 -13.23 -15.40 7.60
C ASP A 61 -14.16 -14.19 7.47
N TYR A 62 -13.70 -13.15 6.76
CA TYR A 62 -14.48 -11.94 6.50
C TYR A 62 -15.85 -12.23 5.87
N ILE A 63 -15.96 -13.24 5.01
CA ILE A 63 -17.19 -13.59 4.31
C ILE A 63 -18.20 -14.13 5.31
N ASP A 64 -17.80 -15.08 6.15
CA ASP A 64 -18.68 -15.63 7.19
C ASP A 64 -19.14 -14.55 8.16
N CYS A 65 -18.23 -13.70 8.64
CA CYS A 65 -18.56 -12.57 9.51
C CYS A 65 -19.61 -11.65 8.87
N PHE A 66 -19.46 -11.34 7.58
CA PHE A 66 -20.42 -10.52 6.86
C PHE A 66 -21.77 -11.22 6.69
N LEU A 67 -21.79 -12.52 6.37
CA LEU A 67 -23.00 -13.31 6.23
C LEU A 67 -23.78 -13.41 7.56
N VAL A 68 -23.08 -13.65 8.68
CA VAL A 68 -23.69 -13.64 10.02
C VAL A 68 -24.28 -12.27 10.34
N GLN A 69 -23.60 -11.19 9.95
CA GLN A 69 -24.10 -9.83 10.15
C GLN A 69 -25.33 -9.51 9.28
N MET A 70 -25.37 -10.04 8.05
CA MET A 70 -26.54 -9.93 7.16
C MET A 70 -27.79 -10.55 7.79
N GLU A 71 -27.67 -11.69 8.47
CA GLU A 71 -28.79 -12.34 9.16
C GLU A 71 -29.28 -11.55 10.38
N LYS A 72 -28.34 -10.92 11.12
CA LYS A 72 -28.67 -10.14 12.32
C LYS A 72 -29.37 -8.82 12.03
N VAL A 73 -29.08 -8.19 10.89
CA VAL A 73 -29.60 -6.86 10.54
C VAL A 73 -30.29 -6.91 9.17
N PRO A 74 -31.48 -7.52 9.08
CA PRO A 74 -32.22 -7.60 7.82
C PRO A 74 -32.60 -6.21 7.31
N TYR A 75 -32.71 -6.06 5.98
CA TYR A 75 -33.04 -4.80 5.30
C TYR A 75 -32.02 -3.66 5.51
N SER A 76 -30.74 -4.00 5.65
CA SER A 76 -29.64 -3.05 5.79
C SER A 76 -28.71 -3.03 4.56
N GLU A 77 -27.64 -2.23 4.63
CA GLU A 77 -26.55 -2.22 3.64
C GLU A 77 -25.76 -3.54 3.61
N TYR A 78 -26.00 -4.46 4.55
CA TYR A 78 -25.47 -5.81 4.51
C TYR A 78 -26.27 -6.66 3.53
N ASN A 79 -25.77 -6.76 2.29
CA ASN A 79 -26.35 -7.60 1.22
C ASN A 79 -25.23 -8.25 0.38
N ILE A 80 -25.58 -9.28 -0.40
CA ILE A 80 -24.62 -10.06 -1.21
C ILE A 80 -23.85 -9.18 -2.20
N LYS A 81 -24.50 -8.17 -2.79
CA LYS A 81 -23.85 -7.27 -3.74
C LYS A 81 -22.76 -6.44 -3.05
N ASN A 82 -23.06 -5.87 -1.89
CA ASN A 82 -22.09 -5.11 -1.10
C ASN A 82 -20.97 -6.00 -0.55
N LEU A 83 -21.26 -7.25 -0.19
CA LEU A 83 -20.24 -8.24 0.18
C LEU A 83 -19.27 -8.51 -0.98
N GLN A 84 -19.79 -8.81 -2.18
CA GLN A 84 -18.97 -9.04 -3.38
C GLN A 84 -18.08 -7.83 -3.68
N LEU A 85 -18.64 -6.63 -3.69
CA LEU A 85 -17.88 -5.40 -3.96
C LEU A 85 -16.84 -5.12 -2.88
N SER A 86 -17.16 -5.38 -1.61
CA SER A 86 -16.22 -5.20 -0.50
C SER A 86 -15.02 -6.13 -0.62
N ILE A 87 -15.23 -7.41 -0.95
CA ILE A 87 -14.13 -8.37 -1.17
C ILE A 87 -13.24 -7.94 -2.33
N LEU A 88 -13.85 -7.49 -3.44
CA LEU A 88 -13.09 -6.97 -4.59
C LEU A 88 -12.25 -5.76 -4.19
N ASN A 89 -12.82 -4.82 -3.42
CA ASN A 89 -12.09 -3.65 -2.93
C ASN A 89 -10.93 -4.04 -2.00
N LEU A 90 -11.12 -5.01 -1.10
CA LEU A 90 -10.07 -5.49 -0.20
C LEU A 90 -8.90 -6.12 -0.97
N ILE A 91 -9.19 -6.96 -1.97
CA ILE A 91 -8.16 -7.58 -2.82
C ILE A 91 -7.38 -6.51 -3.58
N LEU A 92 -8.10 -5.59 -4.26
CA LEU A 92 -7.47 -4.53 -5.06
C LEU A 92 -6.61 -3.59 -4.21
N ALA A 93 -7.15 -3.09 -3.10
CA ALA A 93 -6.45 -2.15 -2.23
C ALA A 93 -5.24 -2.80 -1.52
N GLY A 94 -5.40 -4.04 -1.03
CA GLY A 94 -4.36 -4.72 -0.25
C GLY A 94 -3.23 -5.30 -1.09
N SER A 95 -3.48 -5.77 -2.32
CA SER A 95 -2.46 -6.45 -3.11
C SER A 95 -1.49 -5.50 -3.81
N GLU A 96 -2.00 -4.53 -4.56
CA GLU A 96 -1.14 -3.70 -5.44
C GLU A 96 -0.23 -2.78 -4.62
N THR A 97 -0.79 -2.07 -3.63
CA THR A 97 -0.04 -1.08 -2.83
C THR A 97 1.03 -1.72 -1.96
N GLY A 98 0.72 -2.84 -1.30
CA GLY A 98 1.66 -3.61 -0.49
C GLY A 98 2.80 -4.18 -1.33
N SER A 99 2.48 -4.84 -2.45
CA SER A 99 3.50 -5.41 -3.34
C SER A 99 4.39 -4.33 -3.99
N CYS A 100 3.83 -3.17 -4.33
CA CYS A 100 4.57 -2.03 -4.86
C CYS A 100 5.58 -1.51 -3.82
N THR A 101 5.14 -1.35 -2.58
CA THR A 101 5.99 -0.90 -1.47
C THR A 101 7.13 -1.87 -1.21
N LEU A 102 6.87 -3.19 -1.21
CA LEU A 102 7.91 -4.21 -1.05
C LEU A 102 8.95 -4.17 -2.19
N LYS A 103 8.50 -4.02 -3.45
CA LYS A 103 9.40 -3.89 -4.61
C LYS A 103 10.31 -2.67 -4.47
N TYR A 104 9.75 -1.51 -4.12
CA TYR A 104 10.56 -0.32 -3.80
C TYR A 104 11.53 -0.58 -2.65
N GLY A 105 11.07 -1.27 -1.60
CA GLY A 105 11.90 -1.63 -0.47
C GLY A 105 13.15 -2.41 -0.87
N PHE A 106 13.00 -3.48 -1.66
CA PHE A 106 14.13 -4.25 -2.17
C PHE A 106 15.01 -3.48 -3.15
N LEU A 107 14.41 -2.60 -3.96
CA LEU A 107 15.15 -1.69 -4.84
C LEU A 107 16.02 -0.72 -4.03
N PHE A 108 15.47 -0.11 -2.97
CA PHE A 108 16.23 0.77 -2.07
C PHE A 108 17.36 0.00 -1.37
N LEU A 109 17.10 -1.20 -0.85
CA LEU A 109 18.13 -1.99 -0.17
C LEU A 109 19.28 -2.45 -1.08
N THR A 110 19.00 -2.67 -2.37
CA THR A 110 20.05 -3.00 -3.35
C THR A 110 20.84 -1.76 -3.79
N LYS A 111 20.22 -0.57 -3.76
CA LYS A 111 20.89 0.73 -3.97
C LYS A 111 21.72 1.19 -2.77
N TYR A 112 21.29 0.87 -1.56
CA TYR A 112 21.91 1.27 -0.30
C TYR A 112 22.35 0.02 0.49
N PRO A 113 23.39 -0.70 0.03
CA PRO A 113 23.84 -1.95 0.66
C PRO A 113 24.28 -1.78 2.11
N GLU A 114 24.73 -0.59 2.51
CA GLU A 114 25.06 -0.23 3.89
C GLU A 114 23.83 -0.19 4.80
N VAL A 115 22.67 0.23 4.26
CA VAL A 115 21.39 0.17 4.99
C VAL A 115 20.97 -1.29 5.16
N GLN A 116 21.10 -2.09 4.09
CA GLN A 116 20.80 -3.52 4.14
C GLN A 116 21.68 -4.25 5.17
N ALA A 117 22.98 -3.94 5.25
CA ALA A 117 23.89 -4.51 6.23
C ALA A 117 23.48 -4.23 7.68
N LYS A 118 23.03 -3.00 7.98
CA LYS A 118 22.51 -2.64 9.32
C LYS A 118 21.21 -3.35 9.66
N VAL A 119 20.31 -3.54 8.68
CA VAL A 119 19.09 -4.34 8.88
C VAL A 119 19.44 -5.80 9.18
N HIS A 120 20.40 -6.38 8.46
CA HIS A 120 20.90 -7.73 8.75
C HIS A 120 21.48 -7.84 10.17
N GLU A 121 22.33 -6.91 10.58
CA GLU A 121 22.92 -6.90 11.93
C GLU A 121 21.83 -6.83 13.02
N GLU A 122 20.79 -6.01 12.83
CA GLU A 122 19.67 -5.91 13.76
C GLU A 122 18.81 -7.17 13.79
N ILE A 123 18.55 -7.81 12.63
CA ILE A 123 17.86 -9.11 12.55
C ILE A 123 18.64 -10.17 13.32
N ASP A 124 19.94 -10.29 13.06
CA ASP A 124 20.79 -11.31 13.66
C ASP A 124 20.86 -11.13 15.19
N ARG A 125 20.91 -9.87 15.66
CA ARG A 125 20.96 -9.53 17.08
C ARG A 125 19.65 -9.78 17.83
N VAL A 126 18.49 -9.47 17.23
CA VAL A 126 17.19 -9.51 17.92
C VAL A 126 16.43 -10.81 17.70
N ILE A 127 16.51 -11.36 16.50
CA ILE A 127 15.76 -12.56 16.08
C ILE A 127 16.68 -13.78 16.01
N GLY A 128 17.89 -13.61 15.47
CA GLY A 128 18.81 -14.70 15.16
C GLY A 128 18.33 -15.54 13.96
N HIS A 129 18.85 -16.75 13.81
CA HIS A 129 18.50 -17.68 12.71
C HIS A 129 17.68 -18.90 13.18
N ASP A 130 17.46 -19.07 14.48
CA ASP A 130 16.81 -20.27 15.04
C ASP A 130 15.27 -20.21 15.01
N ARG A 131 14.70 -19.04 14.71
CA ARG A 131 13.24 -18.83 14.65
C ARG A 131 12.86 -17.85 13.56
N VAL A 132 11.61 -17.93 13.11
CA VAL A 132 11.03 -16.96 12.17
C VAL A 132 10.70 -15.63 12.86
N PRO A 133 10.75 -14.50 12.13
CA PRO A 133 10.29 -13.21 12.63
C PRO A 133 8.81 -13.21 12.98
N ASN A 134 8.44 -12.45 14.01
CA ASN A 134 7.05 -12.21 14.39
C ASN A 134 6.80 -10.71 14.63
N THR A 135 5.54 -10.31 14.79
CA THR A 135 5.15 -8.89 14.88
C THR A 135 5.66 -8.17 16.12
N GLU A 136 5.93 -8.88 17.21
CA GLU A 136 6.43 -8.28 18.45
C GLU A 136 7.90 -7.89 18.34
N ASP A 137 8.67 -8.55 17.47
CA ASP A 137 10.08 -8.25 17.21
C ASP A 137 10.28 -6.80 16.75
N ARG A 138 9.29 -6.25 16.02
CA ARG A 138 9.33 -4.88 15.47
C ARG A 138 9.63 -3.82 16.53
N ARG A 139 9.14 -3.97 17.76
CA ARG A 139 9.38 -3.00 18.86
C ARG A 139 10.85 -2.96 19.31
N GLN A 140 11.60 -4.02 19.05
CA GLN A 140 13.00 -4.17 19.42
C GLN A 140 13.95 -3.89 18.24
N MET A 141 13.40 -3.57 17.07
CA MET A 141 14.15 -3.35 15.83
C MET A 141 13.93 -1.94 15.27
N PRO A 142 14.35 -0.89 16.01
CA PRO A 142 14.09 0.50 15.62
C PRO A 142 14.69 0.87 14.26
N TYR A 143 15.85 0.31 13.87
CA TYR A 143 16.47 0.64 12.59
C TYR A 143 15.68 0.06 11.42
N THR A 144 15.23 -1.19 11.53
CA THR A 144 14.39 -1.87 10.54
C THR A 144 13.04 -1.19 10.42
N ASP A 145 12.43 -0.77 11.53
CA ASP A 145 11.17 0.00 11.48
C ASP A 145 11.39 1.37 10.81
N ALA A 146 12.51 2.05 11.09
CA ALA A 146 12.89 3.30 10.42
C ALA A 146 13.11 3.12 8.92
N VAL A 147 13.77 2.04 8.50
CA VAL A 147 13.97 1.69 7.08
C VAL A 147 12.62 1.47 6.40
N ILE A 148 11.71 0.70 6.98
CA ILE A 148 10.38 0.45 6.38
C ILE A 148 9.60 1.77 6.25
N HIS A 149 9.66 2.66 7.25
CA HIS A 149 9.04 3.98 7.17
C HIS A 149 9.66 4.83 6.06
N GLU A 150 10.98 4.84 5.93
CA GLU A 150 11.66 5.58 4.87
C GLU A 150 11.37 5.02 3.47
N VAL A 151 11.20 3.70 3.33
CA VAL A 151 10.72 3.06 2.09
C VAL A 151 9.35 3.60 1.74
N GLN A 152 8.40 3.63 2.69
CA GLN A 152 7.05 4.16 2.43
C GLN A 152 7.06 5.65 2.08
N ARG A 153 7.91 6.44 2.75
CA ARG A 153 8.04 7.89 2.51
C ARG A 153 8.59 8.16 1.10
N CYS A 154 9.68 7.49 0.71
CA CYS A 154 10.37 7.73 -0.56
C CYS A 154 9.66 7.10 -1.76
N SER A 155 9.02 5.94 -1.58
CA SER A 155 8.24 5.32 -2.65
C SER A 155 7.00 6.12 -3.01
N ASP A 156 6.44 6.83 -2.03
CA ASP A 156 5.28 7.71 -2.18
C ASP A 156 4.21 7.07 -3.09
N VAL A 157 3.81 5.84 -2.74
CA VAL A 157 3.05 4.97 -3.65
C VAL A 157 1.74 5.61 -4.09
N LEU A 158 1.11 6.46 -3.28
CA LEU A 158 -0.15 7.17 -3.59
C LEU A 158 0.02 8.69 -3.40
N PRO A 159 0.69 9.40 -4.32
CA PRO A 159 1.12 10.79 -4.09
C PRO A 159 -0.05 11.77 -3.91
N MET A 160 -1.19 11.52 -4.56
CA MET A 160 -2.42 12.34 -4.46
C MET A 160 -3.49 11.73 -3.55
N SER A 161 -3.15 10.67 -2.80
CA SER A 161 -4.11 9.85 -2.05
C SER A 161 -5.28 9.35 -2.92
N VAL A 162 -6.37 8.94 -2.26
CA VAL A 162 -7.68 8.72 -2.88
C VAL A 162 -8.49 10.00 -2.77
N ALA A 163 -9.30 10.32 -3.78
CA ALA A 163 -10.15 11.51 -3.78
C ALA A 163 -11.12 11.54 -2.60
N HIS A 164 -11.28 12.72 -1.98
CA HIS A 164 -12.30 13.01 -0.98
C HIS A 164 -13.37 13.92 -1.58
N MET A 165 -14.49 14.08 -0.86
CA MET A 165 -15.56 15.00 -1.22
C MET A 165 -16.12 15.65 0.04
N VAL A 166 -16.34 16.97 0.01
CA VAL A 166 -16.94 17.66 1.15
C VAL A 166 -18.43 17.31 1.28
N THR A 167 -18.88 16.98 2.49
CA THR A 167 -20.25 16.50 2.76
C THR A 167 -21.26 17.63 2.94
N CYS A 168 -20.78 18.84 3.14
CA CYS A 168 -21.54 20.08 3.27
C CYS A 168 -20.69 21.25 2.79
N ASP A 169 -21.32 22.40 2.60
CA ASP A 169 -20.59 23.65 2.37
C ASP A 169 -19.62 23.85 3.54
N THR A 170 -18.36 24.07 3.21
CA THR A 170 -17.25 24.06 4.17
C THR A 170 -16.43 25.31 4.00
N GLU A 171 -16.36 26.17 5.02
CA GLU A 171 -15.38 27.25 5.05
C GLU A 171 -13.99 26.70 5.39
N PHE A 172 -13.02 26.98 4.52
CA PHE A 172 -11.63 26.56 4.71
C PHE A 172 -10.69 27.68 4.30
N ARG A 173 -9.90 28.18 5.27
CA ARG A 173 -8.90 29.26 5.07
C ARG A 173 -9.48 30.51 4.37
N GLY A 174 -10.73 30.87 4.69
CA GLY A 174 -11.43 32.03 4.11
C GLY A 174 -12.14 31.76 2.78
N TYR A 175 -12.09 30.53 2.27
CA TYR A 175 -12.83 30.12 1.06
C TYR A 175 -14.04 29.26 1.42
N LEU A 176 -15.14 29.45 0.71
CA LEU A 176 -16.28 28.54 0.78
C LEU A 176 -16.11 27.43 -0.25
N ILE A 177 -15.99 26.19 0.23
CA ILE A 177 -15.96 24.98 -0.61
C ILE A 177 -17.37 24.39 -0.64
N PRO A 178 -18.07 24.39 -1.79
CA PRO A 178 -19.45 23.91 -1.88
C PRO A 178 -19.55 22.39 -1.62
N LYS A 179 -20.65 21.97 -1.02
CA LYS A 179 -21.03 20.57 -0.84
C LYS A 179 -20.89 19.80 -2.15
N GLY A 180 -20.28 18.61 -2.08
CA GLY A 180 -20.09 17.76 -3.25
C GLY A 180 -18.83 18.06 -4.06
N MET A 181 -18.04 19.08 -3.68
CA MET A 181 -16.77 19.36 -4.33
C MET A 181 -15.71 18.31 -3.96
N THR A 182 -15.04 17.76 -4.98
CA THR A 182 -13.93 16.82 -4.84
C THR A 182 -12.67 17.53 -4.34
N VAL A 183 -11.97 16.90 -3.41
CA VAL A 183 -10.72 17.39 -2.83
C VAL A 183 -9.68 16.28 -2.85
N TYR A 184 -8.48 16.57 -3.36
CA TYR A 184 -7.36 15.65 -3.36
C TYR A 184 -6.34 16.06 -2.29
N PRO A 185 -6.12 15.25 -1.25
CA PRO A 185 -5.03 15.48 -0.33
C PRO A 185 -3.71 15.01 -0.97
N ILE A 186 -2.85 15.97 -1.31
CA ILE A 186 -1.56 15.69 -1.96
C ILE A 186 -0.54 15.25 -0.90
N LEU A 187 -0.57 13.96 -0.54
CA LEU A 187 0.32 13.37 0.48
C LEU A 187 1.80 13.59 0.16
N SER A 188 2.16 13.58 -1.12
CA SER A 188 3.53 13.81 -1.59
C SER A 188 4.14 15.09 -1.02
N THR A 189 3.34 16.17 -0.92
CA THR A 189 3.82 17.46 -0.40
C THR A 189 4.24 17.38 1.06
N VAL A 190 3.58 16.53 1.85
CA VAL A 190 3.86 16.35 3.28
C VAL A 190 4.99 15.34 3.46
N LEU A 191 5.02 14.25 2.69
CA LEU A 191 6.06 13.21 2.75
C LEU A 191 7.45 13.70 2.28
N HIS A 192 7.49 14.80 1.53
CA HIS A 192 8.71 15.45 1.05
C HIS A 192 8.88 16.87 1.59
N ASP A 193 8.18 17.22 2.68
CA ASP A 193 8.29 18.56 3.28
C ASP A 193 9.71 18.79 3.84
N PRO A 194 10.48 19.76 3.32
CA PRO A 194 11.85 20.04 3.77
C PRO A 194 11.92 20.59 5.20
N THR A 195 10.80 21.05 5.77
CA THR A 195 10.72 21.51 7.15
C THR A 195 10.51 20.36 8.14
N MET A 196 10.04 19.20 7.66
CA MET A 196 9.72 18.03 8.47
C MET A 196 10.73 16.88 8.31
N PHE A 197 11.45 16.83 7.18
CA PHE A 197 12.45 15.80 6.89
C PHE A 197 13.82 16.43 6.61
N LYS A 198 14.89 15.87 7.20
CA LYS A 198 16.26 16.41 7.06
C LYS A 198 16.74 16.36 5.60
N SER A 199 16.41 15.27 4.91
CA SER A 199 16.76 15.02 3.51
C SER A 199 15.52 14.52 2.75
N PRO A 200 14.60 15.41 2.34
CA PRO A 200 13.30 14.98 1.79
C PRO A 200 13.43 14.20 0.48
N ASN A 201 14.44 14.51 -0.34
CA ASN A 201 14.61 13.90 -1.67
C ASN A 201 15.62 12.74 -1.69
N VAL A 202 16.14 12.34 -0.54
CA VAL A 202 17.14 11.26 -0.42
C VAL A 202 16.60 10.21 0.52
N PHE A 203 16.78 8.94 0.16
CA PHE A 203 16.49 7.83 1.06
C PHE A 203 17.44 7.85 2.25
N ASN A 204 16.91 8.17 3.44
CA ASN A 204 17.68 8.28 4.66
C ASN A 204 16.86 7.79 5.89
N PRO A 205 17.10 6.56 6.38
CA PRO A 205 16.41 6.02 7.55
C PRO A 205 16.53 6.88 8.82
N GLU A 206 17.57 7.72 8.92
CA GLU A 206 17.77 8.65 10.05
C GLU A 206 16.66 9.71 10.16
N ASN A 207 15.80 9.85 9.15
CA ASN A 207 14.57 10.65 9.22
C ASN A 207 13.59 10.13 10.29
N PHE A 208 13.69 8.85 10.65
CA PHE A 208 12.81 8.16 11.61
C PHE A 208 13.55 7.68 12.86
N LEU A 209 14.74 8.21 13.13
CA LEU A 209 15.55 7.89 14.30
C LEU A 209 15.83 9.15 15.13
N ASP A 210 15.87 8.99 16.44
CA ASP A 210 16.39 10.01 17.36
C ASP A 210 17.92 9.91 17.51
N GLU A 211 18.51 10.83 18.28
CA GLU A 211 19.97 10.88 18.51
C GLU A 211 20.53 9.63 19.21
N ASN A 212 19.67 8.82 19.84
CA ASN A 212 20.03 7.58 20.51
C ASN A 212 19.75 6.33 19.65
N GLY A 213 19.36 6.51 18.38
CA GLY A 213 19.02 5.41 17.47
C GLY A 213 17.68 4.73 17.80
N ARG A 214 16.79 5.37 18.57
CA ARG A 214 15.43 4.87 18.81
C ARG A 214 14.50 5.35 17.72
N PHE A 215 13.49 4.54 17.40
CA PHE A 215 12.46 4.91 16.44
C PHE A 215 11.71 6.17 16.90
N LYS A 216 11.70 7.19 16.05
CA LYS A 216 11.00 8.46 16.26
C LYS A 216 9.96 8.65 15.17
N LYS A 217 8.69 8.66 15.58
CA LYS A 217 7.58 8.97 14.67
C LYS A 217 7.68 10.41 14.19
N ASN A 218 7.45 10.61 12.90
CA ASN A 218 7.29 11.93 12.29
C ASN A 218 5.81 12.18 12.00
N ASP A 219 5.26 13.32 12.42
CA ASP A 219 3.84 13.64 12.20
C ASP A 219 3.51 13.90 10.72
N ALA A 220 4.51 14.24 9.90
CA ALA A 220 4.39 14.32 8.45
C ALA A 220 4.31 12.95 7.76
N PHE A 221 4.54 11.85 8.49
CA PHE A 221 4.45 10.51 7.93
C PHE A 221 3.00 10.03 7.83
N VAL A 222 2.37 10.32 6.69
CA VAL A 222 0.96 9.99 6.40
C VAL A 222 0.75 9.18 5.11
N PRO A 223 1.55 8.12 4.80
CA PRO A 223 1.36 7.35 3.57
C PRO A 223 0.01 6.61 3.52
N PHE A 224 -0.63 6.42 4.68
CA PHE A 224 -1.94 5.79 4.83
C PHE A 224 -3.09 6.81 4.92
N SER A 225 -2.85 8.05 4.46
CA SER A 225 -3.71 9.21 4.69
C SER A 225 -3.87 9.51 6.19
N SER A 226 -4.77 10.43 6.52
CA SER A 226 -5.07 10.86 7.89
C SER A 226 -6.56 11.11 8.07
N GLY A 227 -6.98 11.20 9.34
CA GLY A 227 -8.36 11.49 9.73
C GLY A 227 -9.14 10.26 10.17
N ARG A 228 -10.21 10.51 10.94
CA ARG A 228 -10.93 9.47 11.70
C ARG A 228 -11.70 8.45 10.86
N LYS A 229 -12.19 8.84 9.69
CA LYS A 229 -13.15 8.03 8.90
C LYS A 229 -12.55 7.38 7.65
N ARG A 230 -11.42 7.91 7.15
CA ARG A 230 -10.87 7.60 5.82
C ARG A 230 -9.34 7.42 5.83
N ASN A 231 -8.74 7.24 7.01
CA ASN A 231 -7.42 6.62 7.06
C ASN A 231 -7.50 5.18 6.50
N CYS A 232 -6.36 4.65 6.07
CA CYS A 232 -6.33 3.32 5.47
C CYS A 232 -6.87 2.25 6.44
N LEU A 233 -7.95 1.58 6.02
CA LEU A 233 -8.53 0.46 6.79
C LEU A 233 -7.51 -0.66 7.04
N GLY A 234 -6.60 -0.87 6.08
CA GLY A 234 -5.57 -1.90 6.11
C GLY A 234 -4.25 -1.45 6.73
N GLU A 235 -4.14 -0.28 7.35
CA GLU A 235 -2.85 0.24 7.86
C GLU A 235 -2.14 -0.77 8.79
N SER A 236 -2.87 -1.36 9.74
CA SER A 236 -2.30 -2.32 10.69
C SER A 236 -1.80 -3.59 9.99
N LEU A 237 -2.57 -4.12 9.04
CA LEU A 237 -2.21 -5.28 8.23
C LEU A 237 -1.00 -4.98 7.34
N ALA A 238 -1.01 -3.85 6.64
CA ALA A 238 0.09 -3.46 5.76
C ALA A 238 1.40 -3.28 6.54
N ARG A 239 1.38 -2.63 7.71
CA ARG A 239 2.57 -2.49 8.56
C ARG A 239 3.11 -3.84 9.04
N MET A 240 2.21 -4.77 9.36
CA MET A 240 2.57 -6.15 9.73
C MET A 240 3.19 -6.89 8.54
N GLU A 241 2.53 -6.89 7.39
CA GLU A 241 3.01 -7.55 6.16
C GLU A 241 4.36 -7.01 5.73
N LEU A 242 4.52 -5.68 5.67
CA LEU A 242 5.78 -5.05 5.30
C LEU A 242 6.91 -5.51 6.22
N PHE A 243 6.70 -5.47 7.54
CA PHE A 243 7.71 -5.91 8.50
C PHE A 243 8.06 -7.39 8.33
N LEU A 244 7.05 -8.28 8.36
CA LEU A 244 7.28 -9.72 8.31
C LEU A 244 7.91 -10.15 6.98
N PHE A 245 7.46 -9.63 5.85
CA PHE A 245 8.07 -9.96 4.55
C PHE A 245 9.49 -9.43 4.46
N PHE A 246 9.76 -8.18 4.88
CA PHE A 246 11.12 -7.63 4.90
C PHE A 246 12.05 -8.47 5.76
N SER A 247 11.70 -8.68 7.03
CA SER A 247 12.58 -9.33 7.99
C SER A 247 12.79 -10.80 7.64
N THR A 248 11.76 -11.50 7.16
CA THR A 248 11.87 -12.93 6.79
C THR A 248 12.77 -13.11 5.58
N ILE A 249 12.62 -12.27 4.55
CA ILE A 249 13.47 -12.36 3.35
C ILE A 249 14.92 -12.01 3.70
N LEU A 250 15.15 -10.94 4.46
CA LEU A 250 16.49 -10.48 4.82
C LEU A 250 17.16 -11.35 5.90
N GLN A 251 16.40 -12.11 6.68
CA GLN A 251 16.96 -13.11 7.57
C GLN A 251 17.63 -14.22 6.77
N SER A 252 17.01 -14.68 5.68
CA SER A 252 17.48 -15.82 4.89
C SER A 252 18.37 -15.44 3.70
N PHE A 253 18.28 -14.20 3.22
CA PHE A 253 18.92 -13.80 1.96
C PHE A 253 19.54 -12.42 2.01
N GLN A 254 20.64 -12.27 1.28
CA GLN A 254 21.23 -11.01 0.88
C GLN A 254 20.77 -10.67 -0.55
N LEU A 255 20.24 -9.47 -0.73
CA LEU A 255 19.80 -8.96 -2.02
C LEU A 255 20.94 -8.18 -2.68
N LYS A 256 21.33 -8.60 -3.90
CA LYS A 256 22.41 -7.98 -4.65
C LYS A 256 21.91 -7.48 -6.00
N SER A 257 22.23 -6.23 -6.33
CA SER A 257 21.98 -5.68 -7.67
C SER A 257 22.86 -6.35 -8.72
N LEU A 258 22.34 -6.48 -9.95
CA LEU A 258 23.13 -6.90 -11.11
C LEU A 258 23.95 -5.75 -11.73
N VAL A 259 23.64 -4.52 -11.35
CA VAL A 259 24.36 -3.30 -11.77
C VAL A 259 24.97 -2.61 -10.55
N PRO A 260 26.00 -1.76 -10.71
CA PRO A 260 26.53 -0.97 -9.60
C PRO A 260 25.43 -0.17 -8.89
N PRO A 261 25.41 -0.10 -7.54
CA PRO A 261 24.37 0.61 -6.78
C PRO A 261 24.18 2.09 -7.21
N GLU A 262 25.26 2.76 -7.59
CA GLU A 262 25.26 4.12 -8.13
C GLU A 262 24.39 4.28 -9.39
N ASP A 263 24.36 3.26 -10.24
CA ASP A 263 23.65 3.25 -11.52
C ASP A 263 22.17 2.87 -11.39
N ILE A 264 21.71 2.50 -10.18
CA ILE A 264 20.30 2.15 -9.95
C ILE A 264 19.45 3.41 -9.99
N ASP A 265 18.60 3.55 -11.01
CA ASP A 265 17.59 4.59 -11.07
C ASP A 265 16.43 4.25 -10.13
N LEU A 266 16.02 5.22 -9.31
CA LEU A 266 14.87 5.12 -8.39
C LEU A 266 13.62 5.80 -8.94
N THR A 267 13.74 6.50 -10.07
CA THR A 267 12.65 7.26 -10.67
C THR A 267 11.50 6.33 -11.03
N PRO A 268 10.25 6.62 -10.61
CA PRO A 268 9.10 5.79 -10.94
C PRO A 268 8.97 5.60 -12.45
N GLN A 269 8.77 4.36 -12.91
CA GLN A 269 8.54 4.07 -14.34
C GLN A 269 7.24 4.74 -14.83
N LYS A 270 6.24 4.79 -13.96
CA LYS A 270 4.97 5.45 -14.18
C LYS A 270 4.59 6.17 -12.89
N SER A 271 4.20 7.42 -13.05
CA SER A 271 3.59 8.22 -12.00
C SER A 271 2.21 8.64 -12.50
N GLY A 272 1.20 8.26 -11.74
CA GLY A 272 -0.20 8.40 -12.09
C GLY A 272 -1.05 8.37 -10.83
N PHE A 273 -1.92 7.35 -10.72
CA PHE A 273 -2.61 7.08 -9.46
C PHE A 273 -1.64 6.51 -8.43
N THR A 274 -0.77 5.58 -8.84
CA THR A 274 0.34 5.11 -8.02
C THR A 274 1.70 5.32 -8.69
N ASN A 275 2.73 5.50 -7.87
CA ASN A 275 4.12 5.44 -8.32
C ASN A 275 4.54 3.97 -8.44
N ILE A 276 4.93 3.54 -9.64
CA ILE A 276 5.42 2.17 -9.90
C ILE A 276 6.94 2.18 -9.96
N PRO A 277 7.63 1.28 -9.24
CA PRO A 277 9.08 1.21 -9.26
C PRO A 277 9.60 0.86 -10.66
N PRO A 278 10.80 1.35 -11.02
CA PRO A 278 11.46 0.91 -12.23
C PRO A 278 11.69 -0.60 -12.19
N PHE A 279 11.73 -1.21 -13.38
CA PHE A 279 12.00 -2.62 -13.50
C PHE A 279 13.46 -2.90 -13.15
N CYS A 280 13.70 -3.71 -12.13
CA CYS A 280 15.04 -4.09 -11.71
C CYS A 280 15.17 -5.61 -11.64
N HIS A 281 16.36 -6.10 -11.98
CA HIS A 281 16.78 -7.47 -11.69
C HIS A 281 17.73 -7.47 -10.50
N LEU A 282 17.51 -8.39 -9.56
CA LEU A 282 18.36 -8.61 -8.41
C LEU A 282 18.67 -10.10 -8.25
N SER A 283 19.82 -10.40 -7.68
CA SER A 283 20.18 -11.73 -7.21
C SER A 283 19.78 -11.87 -5.74
N VAL A 284 19.18 -13.01 -5.41
CA VAL A 284 18.84 -13.40 -4.04
C VAL A 284 19.85 -14.45 -3.59
N ILE A 285 20.78 -14.07 -2.72
CA ILE A 285 21.91 -14.90 -2.29
C ILE A 285 21.61 -15.42 -0.88
N PRO A 286 21.63 -16.75 -0.63
CA PRO A 286 21.43 -17.29 0.72
C PRO A 286 22.43 -16.72 1.73
N ARG A 287 21.96 -16.45 2.95
CA ARG A 287 22.76 -16.09 4.13
C ARG A 287 23.04 -17.30 5.00
#